data_AF-T1IMW5-F1
#
_entry.id   AF-T1IMW5-F1
#
_cell.length_a   1.000
_cell.length_b   1.000
_cell.length_c   1.000
_cell.angle_alpha   90.00
_cell.angle_beta   90.00
_cell.angle_gamma   90.00
#
_symmetry.space_group_name_H-M   'P 1'
#
loop_
_entity.id
_entity.type
_entity.pdbx_description
1 polymer ?
#
loop_
_entity_poly.entity_id
_entity_poly.type
_entity_poly.pdbx_seq_one_letter_code
_entity_poly.pdbx_strand_id
1 'polypeptide(L)'
;MPIEPKTIDDLVIEDPYTHTLNNEQFLHCDFITDGARHLIFTTAQNFQYLFQATTCLGDGTFRVVPTYFYQLYTLHCEVGITEDNMRMVPVVYCLTTSKTKATYVAIFEKIKTLTLDLIGQELKPKNFITDFEIGAIDAAKRVFPETTMHGCLFHLAKNVFRRVQKYGLQSLYVRKDGIFSLLVR
;
A
#
# COMPACT_ATOMS: atom_id res chain seq x y z
N MET A 1 -9.34 -17.85 -21.39
CA MET A 1 -9.47 -16.98 -20.20
C MET A 1 -10.04 -17.83 -19.08
N PRO A 2 -9.55 -17.68 -17.85
CA PRO A 2 -10.03 -18.46 -16.70
C PRO A 2 -11.50 -18.17 -16.44
N ILE A 3 -12.20 -19.14 -15.85
CA ILE A 3 -13.61 -19.02 -15.48
C ILE A 3 -13.71 -18.02 -14.33
N GLU A 4 -14.64 -17.07 -14.44
CA GLU A 4 -14.89 -16.13 -13.34
C GLU A 4 -15.38 -16.90 -12.10
N PRO A 5 -14.70 -16.76 -10.95
CA PRO A 5 -15.09 -17.47 -9.74
C PRO A 5 -16.45 -16.97 -9.25
N LYS A 6 -17.23 -17.84 -8.60
CA LYS A 6 -18.54 -17.49 -8.02
C LYS A 6 -18.43 -16.97 -6.60
N THR A 7 -17.38 -17.38 -5.89
CA THR A 7 -17.03 -16.96 -4.54
C THR A 7 -15.53 -16.72 -4.45
N ILE A 8 -15.08 -16.04 -3.38
CA ILE A 8 -13.64 -15.88 -3.15
C ILE A 8 -12.94 -17.22 -2.94
N ASP A 9 -13.63 -18.23 -2.41
CA ASP A 9 -13.05 -19.56 -2.16
C ASP A 9 -12.84 -20.35 -3.46
N ASP A 10 -13.62 -20.05 -4.50
CA ASP A 10 -13.47 -20.66 -5.84
C ASP A 10 -12.31 -20.06 -6.65
N LEU A 11 -11.73 -18.93 -6.20
CA LEU A 11 -10.66 -18.27 -6.93
C LEU A 11 -9.38 -19.10 -6.88
N VAL A 12 -8.96 -19.59 -8.05
CA VAL A 12 -7.67 -20.24 -8.26
C VAL A 12 -6.84 -19.37 -9.20
N ILE A 13 -5.63 -19.00 -8.77
CA ILE A 13 -4.66 -18.29 -9.62
C ILE A 13 -3.79 -19.34 -10.30
N GLU A 14 -4.04 -19.59 -11.59
CA GLU A 14 -3.27 -20.55 -12.38
C GLU A 14 -1.83 -20.03 -12.62
N ASP A 15 -0.90 -20.95 -12.83
CA ASP A 15 0.55 -20.71 -12.96
C ASP A 15 0.95 -19.57 -13.93
N PRO A 16 0.33 -19.40 -15.11
CA PRO A 16 0.67 -18.28 -16.00
C PRO A 16 0.39 -16.90 -15.38
N TYR A 17 -0.49 -16.83 -14.38
CA TYR A 17 -0.90 -15.62 -13.67
C TYR A 17 -0.14 -15.41 -12.36
N THR A 18 0.75 -16.33 -12.00
CA THR A 18 1.63 -16.19 -10.82
C THR A 18 2.98 -15.59 -11.17
N HIS A 19 3.28 -15.38 -12.46
CA HIS A 19 4.55 -14.88 -12.98
C HIS A 19 4.43 -13.52 -13.68
N THR A 20 5.54 -12.79 -13.77
CA THR A 20 5.66 -11.58 -14.60
C THR A 20 5.74 -11.94 -16.10
N LEU A 21 5.66 -10.93 -16.98
CA LEU A 21 5.86 -11.11 -18.43
C LEU A 21 7.25 -11.68 -18.80
N ASN A 22 8.22 -11.53 -17.90
CA ASN A 22 9.58 -12.07 -18.06
C ASN A 22 9.77 -13.40 -17.30
N ASN A 23 8.67 -14.04 -16.89
CA ASN A 23 8.65 -15.33 -16.21
C ASN A 23 9.32 -15.36 -14.82
N GLU A 24 9.38 -14.20 -14.15
CA GLU A 24 9.79 -14.13 -12.74
C GLU A 24 8.59 -14.43 -11.84
N GLN A 25 8.78 -15.19 -10.75
CA GLN A 25 7.73 -15.40 -9.75
C GLN A 25 7.22 -14.03 -9.25
N PHE A 26 5.90 -13.86 -9.27
CA PHE A 26 5.25 -12.60 -8.88
C PHE A 26 4.27 -12.79 -7.72
N LEU A 27 3.36 -13.76 -7.80
CA LEU A 27 2.52 -14.14 -6.67
C LEU A 27 3.33 -14.98 -5.69
N HIS A 28 3.68 -14.44 -4.53
CA HIS A 28 4.49 -15.15 -3.54
C HIS A 28 3.68 -15.71 -2.37
N CYS A 29 2.48 -15.19 -2.12
CA CYS A 29 1.63 -15.65 -1.03
C CYS A 29 0.16 -15.63 -1.42
N ASP A 30 -0.53 -16.68 -1.00
CA ASP A 30 -1.98 -16.80 -0.96
C ASP A 30 -2.33 -17.46 0.38
N PHE A 31 -2.83 -16.68 1.33
CA PHE A 31 -3.05 -17.14 2.70
C PHE A 31 -4.31 -16.55 3.31
N ILE A 32 -4.82 -17.25 4.32
CA ILE A 32 -6.02 -16.84 5.06
C ILE A 32 -5.63 -16.50 6.50
N THR A 33 -6.16 -15.40 7.02
CA THR A 33 -6.03 -15.01 8.44
C THR A 33 -7.33 -14.38 8.90
N ASP A 34 -7.86 -14.84 10.04
CA ASP A 34 -9.15 -14.39 10.58
C ASP A 34 -10.31 -14.43 9.56
N GLY A 35 -10.32 -15.45 8.69
CA GLY A 35 -11.31 -15.61 7.63
C GLY A 35 -11.15 -14.65 6.44
N ALA A 36 -10.11 -13.80 6.44
CA ALA A 36 -9.77 -12.95 5.31
C ALA A 36 -8.69 -13.58 4.44
N ARG A 37 -8.86 -13.56 3.12
CA ARG A 37 -7.88 -14.06 2.15
C ARG A 37 -6.98 -12.92 1.69
N HIS A 38 -5.70 -13.21 1.55
CA HIS A 38 -4.65 -12.25 1.22
C HIS A 38 -3.75 -12.81 0.12
N LEU A 39 -3.63 -12.09 -0.98
CA LEU A 39 -2.69 -12.39 -2.06
C LEU A 39 -1.59 -11.32 -2.05
N ILE A 40 -0.31 -11.71 -2.07
CA ILE A 40 0.83 -10.78 -2.15
C ILE A 40 1.61 -11.00 -3.43
N PHE A 41 1.68 -9.95 -4.23
CA PHE A 41 2.43 -9.90 -5.47
C PHE A 41 3.61 -8.94 -5.35
N THR A 42 4.79 -9.40 -5.75
CA THR A 42 6.06 -8.68 -5.67
C THR A 42 7.14 -9.49 -6.39
N THR A 43 8.34 -8.96 -6.49
CA THR A 43 9.52 -9.68 -6.98
C THR A 43 10.67 -9.55 -5.98
N ALA A 44 11.72 -10.36 -6.15
CA ALA A 44 12.92 -10.21 -5.33
C ALA A 44 13.54 -8.81 -5.53
N GLN A 45 13.58 -8.32 -6.78
CA GLN A 45 14.05 -6.98 -7.11
C GLN A 45 13.24 -5.87 -6.43
N ASN A 46 11.91 -6.02 -6.39
CA ASN A 46 11.04 -5.07 -5.69
C ASN A 46 11.33 -5.01 -4.19
N PHE A 47 11.61 -6.16 -3.55
CA PHE A 47 12.05 -6.17 -2.16
C PHE A 47 13.41 -5.55 -1.94
N GLN A 48 14.35 -5.68 -2.90
CA GLN A 48 15.62 -4.96 -2.82
C GLN A 48 15.40 -3.44 -2.80
N TYR A 49 14.53 -2.93 -3.68
CA TYR A 49 14.18 -1.51 -3.67
C TYR A 49 13.51 -1.09 -2.37
N LEU A 50 12.55 -1.87 -1.88
CA LEU A 50 11.86 -1.58 -0.63
C LEU A 50 12.80 -1.57 0.58
N PHE A 51 13.77 -2.49 0.61
CA PHE A 51 14.77 -2.59 1.67
C PHE A 51 15.77 -1.42 1.64
N GLN A 52 16.20 -1.00 0.45
CA GLN A 52 17.16 0.10 0.28
C GLN A 52 16.54 1.49 0.52
N ALA A 53 15.22 1.61 0.35
CA ALA A 53 14.52 2.86 0.55
C ALA A 53 14.55 3.31 2.02
N THR A 54 14.70 4.63 2.22
CA THR A 54 14.58 5.23 3.55
C THR A 54 13.11 5.33 3.96
N THR A 55 12.24 5.58 2.97
CA THR A 55 10.81 5.79 3.19
C THR A 55 9.97 4.74 2.46
N CYS A 56 9.09 4.09 3.23
CA CYS A 56 8.02 3.25 2.70
C CYS A 56 6.70 4.03 2.76
N LEU A 57 5.89 3.94 1.70
CA LEU A 57 4.55 4.50 1.67
C LEU A 57 3.51 3.40 1.48
N GLY A 58 2.57 3.30 2.41
CA GLY A 58 1.39 2.43 2.29
C GLY A 58 0.20 3.18 1.71
N ASP A 59 -0.49 2.56 0.75
CA ASP A 59 -1.71 3.13 0.15
C ASP A 59 -2.75 2.04 -0.12
N GLY A 60 -3.97 2.23 0.42
CA GLY A 60 -5.12 1.37 0.21
C GLY A 60 -6.08 1.95 -0.83
N THR A 61 -6.37 1.21 -1.91
CA THR A 61 -7.40 1.57 -2.88
C THR A 61 -8.59 0.60 -2.83
N PHE A 62 -9.80 1.17 -2.81
CA PHE A 62 -11.06 0.43 -2.63
C PHE A 62 -11.94 0.42 -3.88
N ARG A 63 -11.67 1.32 -4.84
CA ARG A 63 -12.56 1.53 -6.01
C ARG A 63 -12.17 0.72 -7.22
N VAL A 64 -10.90 0.32 -7.32
CA VAL A 64 -10.32 -0.35 -8.47
C VAL A 64 -9.79 -1.70 -8.00
N VAL A 65 -10.70 -2.54 -7.52
CA VAL A 65 -10.37 -3.86 -6.97
C VAL A 65 -11.30 -4.90 -7.56
N PRO A 66 -10.83 -6.15 -7.78
CA PRO A 66 -11.70 -7.22 -8.27
C PRO A 66 -12.86 -7.48 -7.29
N THR A 67 -14.01 -7.90 -7.82
CA THR A 67 -15.31 -8.01 -7.12
C THR A 67 -15.26 -8.65 -5.73
N TYR A 68 -14.40 -9.64 -5.54
CA TYR A 68 -14.32 -10.43 -4.31
C TYR A 68 -13.32 -9.91 -3.28
N PHE A 69 -12.53 -8.89 -3.62
CA PHE A 69 -11.59 -8.25 -2.70
C PHE A 69 -12.15 -6.95 -2.16
N TYR A 70 -11.82 -6.64 -0.91
CA TYR A 70 -12.23 -5.40 -0.27
C TYR A 70 -11.31 -4.24 -0.66
N GLN A 71 -10.01 -4.52 -0.76
CA GLN A 71 -9.02 -3.51 -1.12
C GLN A 71 -7.81 -4.13 -1.82
N LEU A 72 -7.11 -3.28 -2.57
CA LEU A 72 -5.73 -3.46 -2.99
C LEU A 72 -4.90 -2.52 -2.12
N TYR A 73 -4.08 -3.09 -1.23
CA TYR A 73 -3.13 -2.36 -0.42
C TYR A 73 -1.75 -2.46 -1.06
N THR A 74 -1.07 -1.34 -1.26
CA THR A 74 0.22 -1.28 -1.95
C THR A 74 1.29 -0.67 -1.06
N LEU A 75 2.51 -1.19 -1.15
CA LEU A 75 3.70 -0.52 -0.62
C LEU A 75 4.47 0.09 -1.77
N HIS A 76 4.81 1.36 -1.59
CA HIS A 76 5.61 2.16 -2.51
C HIS A 76 6.92 2.52 -1.83
N CYS A 77 7.96 2.65 -2.63
CA CYS A 77 9.25 3.12 -2.17
C CYS A 77 9.84 4.11 -3.17
N GLU A 78 10.82 4.88 -2.70
CA GLU A 78 11.57 5.79 -3.54
C GLU A 78 12.58 5.01 -4.40
N VAL A 79 12.55 5.24 -5.71
CA VAL A 79 13.50 4.69 -6.68
C VAL A 79 14.07 5.84 -7.50
N GLY A 80 15.40 5.94 -7.54
CA GLY A 80 16.15 7.04 -8.15
C GLY A 80 17.50 7.22 -7.47
N ILE A 81 18.43 7.89 -8.14
CA ILE A 81 19.79 8.13 -7.61
C ILE A 81 19.93 9.57 -7.11
N THR A 82 19.21 10.51 -7.74
CA THR A 82 19.25 11.93 -7.43
C THR A 82 17.87 12.42 -7.02
N GLU A 83 17.82 13.52 -6.27
CA GLU A 83 16.54 14.13 -5.87
C GLU A 83 15.66 14.46 -7.09
N ASP A 84 16.27 14.91 -8.19
CA ASP A 84 15.56 15.30 -9.42
C ASP A 84 14.94 14.12 -10.19
N ASN A 85 15.42 12.89 -9.97
CA ASN A 85 14.88 11.70 -10.64
C ASN A 85 14.20 10.70 -9.68
N MET A 86 14.10 11.05 -8.40
CA MET A 86 13.45 10.22 -7.40
C MET A 86 11.95 10.10 -7.68
N ARG A 87 11.46 8.87 -7.78
CA ARG A 87 10.05 8.55 -8.00
C ARG A 87 9.55 7.62 -6.90
N MET A 88 8.35 7.86 -6.42
CA MET A 88 7.62 6.88 -5.61
C MET A 88 6.98 5.87 -6.55
N VAL A 89 7.34 4.60 -6.41
CA VAL A 89 6.82 3.52 -7.25
C VAL A 89 6.27 2.37 -6.40
N PRO A 90 5.15 1.75 -6.79
CA PRO A 90 4.60 0.58 -6.12
C PRO A 90 5.48 -0.65 -6.37
N VAL A 91 5.91 -1.29 -5.29
CA VAL A 91 6.80 -2.46 -5.31
C VAL A 91 6.15 -3.71 -4.73
N VAL A 92 5.18 -3.56 -3.83
CA VAL A 92 4.40 -4.67 -3.27
C VAL A 92 2.92 -4.39 -3.46
N TYR A 93 2.18 -5.40 -3.91
CA TYR A 93 0.74 -5.34 -4.14
C TYR A 93 0.06 -6.42 -3.31
N CYS A 94 -0.89 -6.04 -2.48
CA CYS A 94 -1.65 -6.97 -1.65
C CYS A 94 -3.14 -6.84 -1.91
N LEU A 95 -3.75 -7.87 -2.49
CA LEU A 95 -5.20 -8.00 -2.57
C LEU A 95 -5.71 -8.67 -1.30
N THR A 96 -6.70 -8.05 -0.64
CA THR A 96 -7.24 -8.56 0.62
C THR A 96 -8.75 -8.39 0.70
N THR A 97 -9.43 -9.38 1.30
CA THR A 97 -10.89 -9.35 1.54
C THR A 97 -11.28 -8.59 2.81
N SER A 98 -10.31 -8.02 3.53
CA SER A 98 -10.50 -7.30 4.79
C SER A 98 -9.57 -6.09 4.92
N LYS A 99 -9.85 -5.24 5.91
CA LYS A 99 -9.08 -4.05 6.29
C LYS A 99 -8.94 -3.86 7.80
N THR A 100 -9.04 -4.94 8.57
CA THR A 100 -8.89 -4.85 10.02
C THR A 100 -7.42 -4.62 10.39
N LYS A 101 -7.16 -4.15 11.62
CA LYS A 101 -5.79 -4.10 12.14
C LYS A 101 -5.08 -5.46 12.07
N ALA A 102 -5.80 -6.55 12.37
CA ALA A 102 -5.26 -7.91 12.29
C ALA A 102 -4.83 -8.26 10.85
N THR A 103 -5.65 -7.90 9.86
CA THR A 103 -5.29 -8.03 8.44
C THR A 103 -3.99 -7.30 8.10
N TYR A 104 -3.85 -6.04 8.49
CA TYR A 104 -2.62 -5.29 8.21
C TYR A 104 -1.40 -5.87 8.93
N VAL A 105 -1.54 -6.33 10.18
CA VAL A 105 -0.47 -7.02 10.90
C VAL A 105 -0.02 -8.26 10.13
N ALA A 106 -0.97 -9.10 9.71
CA ALA A 106 -0.67 -10.33 8.97
C ALA A 106 0.02 -10.04 7.63
N ILE A 107 -0.43 -9.02 6.90
CA ILE A 107 0.19 -8.58 5.64
C ILE A 107 1.64 -8.10 5.89
N PHE A 108 1.86 -7.22 6.87
CA PHE A 108 3.19 -6.66 7.13
C PHE A 108 4.17 -7.71 7.68
N GLU A 109 3.72 -8.61 8.55
CA GLU A 109 4.52 -9.75 9.01
C GLU A 109 4.90 -10.65 7.83
N LYS A 110 3.95 -10.96 6.94
CA LYS A 110 4.23 -11.78 5.76
C LYS A 110 5.23 -11.11 4.81
N ILE A 111 5.10 -9.81 4.58
CA ILE A 111 6.06 -9.02 3.79
C ILE A 111 7.46 -9.06 4.40
N LYS A 112 7.57 -8.93 5.73
CA LYS A 112 8.84 -9.01 6.45
C LYS A 112 9.49 -10.38 6.28
N THR A 113 8.72 -11.47 6.43
CA THR A 113 9.17 -12.83 6.17
C THR A 113 9.62 -13.02 4.72
N LEU A 114 8.82 -12.60 3.75
CA LEU A 114 9.17 -12.72 2.33
C LEU A 114 10.44 -11.94 1.96
N THR A 115 10.66 -10.77 2.56
CA THR A 115 11.89 -10.00 2.34
C THR A 115 13.10 -10.79 2.84
N LEU A 116 13.00 -11.41 4.02
CA LEU A 116 14.06 -12.26 4.54
C LEU A 116 14.29 -13.48 3.65
N ASP A 117 13.22 -14.17 3.23
CA ASP A 117 13.31 -15.40 2.44
C ASP A 117 13.88 -15.16 1.03
N LEU A 118 13.50 -14.06 0.37
CA LEU A 118 13.87 -13.80 -1.02
C LEU A 118 15.19 -13.06 -1.19
N ILE A 119 15.58 -12.20 -0.24
CA ILE A 119 16.79 -11.37 -0.36
C ILE A 119 17.73 -11.46 0.84
N GLY A 120 17.39 -12.25 1.87
CA GLY A 120 18.24 -12.45 3.05
C GLY A 120 18.35 -11.23 3.97
N GLN A 121 17.41 -10.28 3.88
CA GLN A 121 17.43 -9.03 4.64
C GLN A 121 16.18 -8.85 5.49
N GLU A 122 16.34 -8.33 6.70
CA GLU A 122 15.21 -7.96 7.56
C GLU A 122 14.68 -6.57 7.17
N LEU A 123 13.42 -6.49 6.74
CA LEU A 123 12.80 -5.22 6.39
C LEU A 123 12.57 -4.35 7.64
N LYS A 124 13.24 -3.18 7.70
CA LYS A 124 13.13 -2.17 8.76
C LYS A 124 13.08 -0.76 8.17
N PRO A 125 11.91 -0.31 7.66
CA PRO A 125 11.80 1.01 7.07
C PRO A 125 12.09 2.09 8.12
N LYS A 126 12.87 3.11 7.80
CA LYS A 126 13.12 4.22 8.73
C LYS A 126 11.88 5.09 8.90
N ASN A 127 11.21 5.38 7.79
CA ASN A 127 9.95 6.14 7.75
C ASN A 127 8.85 5.30 7.11
N PHE A 128 7.64 5.37 7.67
CA PHE A 128 6.44 4.83 7.05
C PHE A 128 5.41 5.94 6.91
N ILE A 129 5.10 6.29 5.67
CA ILE A 129 4.01 7.20 5.33
C ILE A 129 2.79 6.34 5.03
N THR A 130 1.65 6.64 5.63
CA THR A 130 0.40 5.98 5.24
C THR A 130 -0.74 6.99 5.28
N ASP A 131 -1.89 6.60 4.73
CA ASP A 131 -3.10 7.37 4.92
C ASP A 131 -3.52 7.38 6.41
N PHE A 132 -4.62 8.05 6.73
CA PHE A 132 -5.07 8.15 8.11
C PHE A 132 -5.88 6.92 8.56
N GLU A 133 -5.66 5.75 7.94
CA GLU A 133 -6.27 4.50 8.38
C GLU A 133 -5.59 3.99 9.66
N ILE A 134 -6.30 4.14 10.78
CA ILE A 134 -5.77 3.78 12.11
C ILE A 134 -5.34 2.30 12.19
N GLY A 135 -6.04 1.40 11.48
CA GLY A 135 -5.70 -0.02 11.43
C GLY A 135 -4.31 -0.27 10.82
N ALA A 136 -4.00 0.40 9.71
CA ALA A 136 -2.71 0.31 9.04
C ALA A 136 -1.59 0.97 9.86
N ILE A 137 -1.85 2.15 10.43
CA ILE A 137 -0.89 2.85 11.31
C ILE A 137 -0.50 1.98 12.50
N ASP A 138 -1.50 1.44 13.21
CA ASP A 138 -1.29 0.62 14.39
C ASP A 138 -0.58 -0.70 14.07
N ALA A 139 -0.90 -1.31 12.93
CA ALA A 139 -0.24 -2.52 12.48
C ALA A 139 1.23 -2.25 12.13
N ALA A 140 1.51 -1.17 11.40
CA ALA A 140 2.87 -0.77 11.04
C ALA A 140 3.72 -0.50 12.28
N LYS A 141 3.19 0.23 13.28
CA LYS A 141 3.87 0.45 14.58
C LYS A 141 4.16 -0.85 15.33
N ARG A 142 3.25 -1.83 15.25
CA ARG A 142 3.43 -3.13 15.90
C ARG A 142 4.53 -3.95 15.23
N VAL A 143 4.52 -4.01 13.89
CA VAL A 143 5.42 -4.88 13.11
C VAL A 143 6.80 -4.23 12.91
N PHE A 144 6.85 -2.90 12.80
CA PHE A 144 8.05 -2.10 12.63
C PHE A 144 8.17 -1.05 13.77
N PRO A 145 8.49 -1.48 15.00
CA PRO A 145 8.47 -0.61 16.19
C PRO A 145 9.51 0.52 16.16
N GLU A 146 10.58 0.36 15.38
CA GLU A 146 11.65 1.36 15.22
C GLU A 146 11.32 2.41 14.14
N THR A 147 10.23 2.23 13.40
CA THR A 147 9.87 3.10 12.29
C THR A 147 9.18 4.38 12.76
N THR A 148 9.56 5.51 12.17
CA THR A 148 8.85 6.77 12.37
C THR A 148 7.62 6.83 11.47
N MET A 149 6.44 6.95 12.07
CA MET A 149 5.18 7.05 11.34
C MET A 149 4.89 8.49 10.92
N HIS A 150 4.49 8.68 9.67
CA HIS A 150 4.09 9.96 9.09
C HIS A 150 2.72 9.86 8.43
N GLY A 151 1.94 10.94 8.50
CA GLY A 151 0.69 11.05 7.76
C GLY A 151 0.93 11.51 6.33
N CYS A 152 0.18 10.95 5.37
CA CYS A 152 0.27 11.37 3.98
C CYS A 152 -0.37 12.75 3.75
N LEU A 153 0.44 13.77 3.45
CA LEU A 153 -0.02 15.14 3.17
C LEU A 153 -0.97 15.21 1.97
N PHE A 154 -0.74 14.39 0.94
CA PHE A 154 -1.63 14.32 -0.23
C PHE A 154 -3.05 13.92 0.17
N HIS A 155 -3.19 12.89 1.01
CA HIS A 155 -4.48 12.44 1.52
C HIS A 155 -5.13 13.48 2.44
N LEU A 156 -4.33 14.16 3.28
CA LEU A 156 -4.81 15.26 4.10
C LEU A 156 -5.37 16.40 3.24
N ALA A 157 -4.59 16.90 2.29
CA ALA A 157 -4.97 17.99 1.40
C ALA A 157 -6.23 17.65 0.59
N LYS A 158 -6.33 16.41 0.10
CA LYS A 158 -7.51 15.90 -0.60
C LYS A 158 -8.76 15.91 0.29
N ASN A 159 -8.64 15.48 1.54
CA ASN A 159 -9.75 15.47 2.50
C ASN A 159 -10.17 16.88 2.91
N VAL A 160 -9.21 17.78 3.13
CA VAL A 160 -9.45 19.21 3.37
C VAL A 160 -10.19 19.83 2.18
N PHE A 161 -9.72 19.59 0.96
CA PHE A 161 -10.35 20.13 -0.24
C PHE A 161 -11.78 19.62 -0.45
N ARG A 162 -12.04 18.32 -0.19
CA ARG A 162 -13.41 17.77 -0.21
C ARG A 162 -14.34 18.48 0.79
N ARG A 163 -13.84 18.81 1.99
CA ARG A 163 -14.59 19.60 2.98
C ARG A 163 -14.86 21.02 2.49
N VAL A 164 -13.86 21.68 1.92
CA VAL A 164 -14.00 23.00 1.29
C VAL A 164 -15.09 22.99 0.21
N GLN A 165 -15.08 21.99 -0.68
CA GLN A 165 -16.09 21.83 -1.72
C GLN A 165 -17.49 21.59 -1.14
N LYS A 166 -17.61 20.75 -0.11
CA LYS A 166 -18.88 20.48 0.57
C LYS A 166 -19.54 21.76 1.11
N TYR A 167 -18.74 22.74 1.55
CA TYR A 167 -19.24 24.01 2.05
C TYR A 167 -19.31 25.11 0.97
N GLY A 168 -19.07 24.80 -0.30
CA GLY A 168 -19.10 25.77 -1.40
C GLY A 168 -17.95 26.77 -1.39
N LEU A 169 -16.88 26.49 -0.63
CA LEU A 169 -15.74 27.41 -0.42
C LEU A 169 -14.63 27.22 -1.45
N GLN A 170 -14.84 26.42 -2.50
CA GLN A 170 -13.81 26.12 -3.50
C GLN A 170 -13.22 27.38 -4.14
N SER A 171 -14.06 28.38 -4.45
CA SER A 171 -13.63 29.62 -5.09
C SER A 171 -12.74 30.48 -4.19
N LEU A 172 -12.93 30.41 -2.87
CA LEU A 172 -12.08 31.06 -1.87
C LEU A 172 -10.75 30.31 -1.71
N TYR A 173 -10.79 28.98 -1.75
CA TYR A 173 -9.61 28.13 -1.58
C TYR A 173 -8.62 28.17 -2.75
N VAL A 174 -9.11 28.34 -3.98
CA VAL A 174 -8.23 28.45 -5.17
C VAL A 174 -7.81 29.89 -5.49
N ARG A 175 -8.14 30.87 -4.62
CA ARG A 175 -7.71 32.26 -4.85
C ARG A 175 -6.20 32.37 -4.87
N LYS A 176 -5.71 33.25 -5.74
CA LYS A 176 -4.27 33.51 -5.93
C LYS A 176 -3.59 34.11 -4.69
N ASP A 177 -4.33 34.81 -3.83
CA ASP A 177 -3.77 35.41 -2.60
C ASP A 177 -3.42 34.36 -1.54
N GLY A 178 -3.95 33.13 -1.66
CA GLY A 178 -3.63 31.99 -0.81
C GLY A 178 -4.07 32.11 0.65
N ILE A 179 -4.60 33.26 1.10
CA ILE A 179 -4.92 33.55 2.51
C ILE A 179 -5.87 32.50 3.08
N PHE A 180 -6.98 32.26 2.38
CA PHE A 180 -7.97 31.28 2.82
C PHE A 180 -7.40 29.86 2.78
N SER A 181 -6.56 29.53 1.81
CA SER A 181 -5.93 28.21 1.71
C SER A 181 -4.94 27.94 2.85
N LEU A 182 -4.31 28.98 3.40
CA LEU A 182 -3.40 28.90 4.55
C LEU A 182 -4.15 28.74 5.88
N LEU A 183 -5.30 29.40 6.03
CA LEU A 183 -6.13 29.31 7.24
C LEU A 183 -6.82 27.95 7.43
N VAL A 184 -6.95 27.18 6.35
CA VAL A 184 -7.72 25.93 6.31
C VAL A 184 -6.82 24.68 6.42
N ARG A 185 -5.48 24.86 6.41
CA ARG A 185 -4.48 23.80 6.60
C ARG A 185 -4.08 23.71 8.07
#